data_AF-A0A1S3HYR3-F1
#
_entry.id   AF-A0A1S3HYR3-F1
#
_cell.length_a   1.000
_cell.length_b   1.000
_cell.length_c   1.000
_cell.angle_alpha   90.00
_cell.angle_beta   90.00
_cell.angle_gamma   90.00
#
_symmetry.space_group_name_H-M   'P 1'
#
loop_
_entity.id
_entity.type
_entity.pdbx_description
1 polymer ?
#
loop_
_entity_poly.entity_id
_entity_poly.type
_entity_poly.pdbx_seq_one_letter_code
_entity_poly.pdbx_strand_id
1 'polypeptide(L)'
;MIVSMVMLPLVFVVFGLQGVVGQGFTYFGPKSTGADDAASIVACPPGFVGTDCACSNDADRCDGAYFNSDGVCTARNTYRKSGIRARVTCQPLESLLHMTSVGSPGYVPNPVVSCPDGSHLLHCGLSHPWMQDESDPQFNVVTDVEKKQCRLEGKQCVKCRLYAYCIAVGA
;
A
#
# COMPACT_ATOMS: atom_id res chain seq x y z
N MET A 1 -11.38 21.41 63.68
CA MET A 1 -11.95 20.79 62.47
C MET A 1 -10.99 21.08 61.33
N ILE A 2 -10.21 20.08 60.91
CA ILE A 2 -9.23 20.21 59.82
C ILE A 2 -9.94 19.76 58.55
N VAL A 3 -10.18 20.67 57.62
CA VAL A 3 -10.77 20.36 56.31
C VAL A 3 -9.63 19.81 55.45
N SER A 4 -9.64 18.50 55.24
CA SER A 4 -8.70 17.82 54.34
C SER A 4 -9.09 18.14 52.90
N MET A 5 -8.41 19.10 52.27
CA MET A 5 -8.54 19.38 50.84
C MET A 5 -7.78 18.32 50.06
N VAL A 6 -8.50 17.36 49.50
CA VAL A 6 -7.96 16.40 48.53
C VAL A 6 -7.74 17.13 47.21
N MET A 7 -6.49 17.48 46.91
CA MET A 7 -6.07 17.92 45.58
C MET A 7 -6.20 16.75 44.60
N LEU A 8 -7.25 16.74 43.78
CA LEU A 8 -7.33 15.84 42.63
C LEU A 8 -6.33 16.32 41.55
N PRO A 9 -5.50 15.43 40.99
CA PRO A 9 -4.64 15.81 39.87
C PRO A 9 -5.51 16.07 38.64
N LEU A 10 -5.38 17.28 38.08
CA LEU A 10 -5.83 17.61 36.74
C LEU A 10 -5.07 16.73 35.74
N VAL A 11 -5.69 15.61 35.37
CA VAL A 11 -5.26 14.83 34.21
C VAL A 11 -5.65 15.64 32.98
N PHE A 12 -4.70 16.42 32.46
CA PHE A 12 -4.79 16.95 31.11
C PHE A 12 -4.75 15.76 30.15
N VAL A 13 -5.92 15.24 29.79
CA VAL A 13 -6.06 14.36 28.63
C VAL A 13 -5.77 15.24 27.43
N VAL A 14 -4.50 15.22 26.99
CA VAL A 14 -4.13 15.67 25.66
C VAL A 14 -4.81 14.68 24.71
N PHE A 15 -6.05 14.99 24.32
CA PHE A 15 -6.59 14.54 23.05
C PHE A 15 -5.73 15.21 21.99
N GLY A 16 -4.54 14.64 21.77
CA GLY A 16 -3.81 14.90 20.54
C GLY A 16 -4.77 14.50 19.44
N LEU A 17 -5.21 15.49 18.66
CA LEU A 17 -5.78 15.21 17.36
C LEU A 17 -4.74 14.37 16.61
N GLN A 18 -4.91 13.06 16.63
CA GLN A 18 -4.37 12.22 15.59
C GLN A 18 -5.15 12.62 14.35
N GLY A 19 -4.65 13.62 13.63
CA GLY A 19 -5.07 13.87 12.27
C GLY A 19 -4.79 12.61 11.48
N VAL A 20 -5.80 11.74 11.32
CA VAL A 20 -5.72 10.61 10.40
C VAL A 20 -5.86 11.22 9.01
N VAL A 21 -4.74 11.63 8.44
CA VAL A 21 -4.63 11.90 7.01
C VAL A 21 -4.82 10.56 6.30
N GLY A 22 -5.88 10.42 5.49
CA GLY A 22 -5.99 9.36 4.47
C GLY A 22 -6.69 8.06 4.89
N GLN A 23 -7.98 8.09 5.24
CA GLN A 23 -8.80 6.87 5.22
C GLN A 23 -8.99 6.41 3.77
N GLY A 24 -8.14 5.49 3.33
CA GLY A 24 -8.35 4.78 2.07
C GLY A 24 -9.56 3.86 2.16
N PHE A 25 -10.30 3.76 1.06
CA PHE A 25 -11.45 2.86 0.94
C PHE A 25 -11.02 1.59 0.22
N THR A 26 -11.24 0.43 0.83
CA THR A 26 -10.94 -0.86 0.20
C THR A 26 -12.14 -1.37 -0.60
N TYR A 27 -11.91 -1.73 -1.86
CA TYR A 27 -12.89 -2.36 -2.74
C TYR A 27 -12.41 -3.75 -3.15
N PHE A 28 -13.37 -4.65 -3.40
CA PHE A 28 -13.11 -6.01 -3.83
C PHE A 28 -13.75 -6.30 -5.18
N GLY A 29 -13.01 -7.00 -6.03
CA GLY A 29 -13.52 -7.53 -7.30
C GLY A 29 -14.41 -8.76 -7.11
N PRO A 30 -15.14 -9.17 -8.16
CA PRO A 30 -15.82 -10.46 -8.17
C PRO A 30 -14.79 -11.60 -8.06
N LYS A 31 -15.19 -12.72 -7.46
CA LYS A 31 -14.33 -13.90 -7.35
C LYS A 31 -14.02 -14.44 -8.76
N SER A 32 -12.75 -14.69 -9.05
CA SER A 32 -12.34 -15.38 -10.29
C SER A 32 -12.85 -16.82 -10.30
N THR A 33 -12.75 -17.49 -11.46
CA THR A 33 -12.86 -18.95 -11.51
C THR A 33 -11.63 -19.60 -10.85
N GLY A 34 -11.68 -20.92 -10.65
CA GLY A 34 -10.55 -21.69 -10.11
C GLY A 34 -9.49 -22.10 -11.13
N ALA A 35 -9.57 -21.61 -12.37
CA ALA A 35 -8.55 -21.88 -13.38
C ALA A 35 -7.24 -21.16 -13.02
N ASP A 36 -6.13 -21.71 -13.50
CA ASP A 36 -4.82 -21.06 -13.44
C ASP A 36 -4.88 -19.73 -14.19
N ASP A 37 -4.23 -18.69 -13.66
CA ASP A 37 -4.25 -17.31 -14.18
C ASP A 37 -5.64 -16.67 -14.31
N ALA A 38 -6.69 -17.26 -13.72
CA ALA A 38 -8.03 -16.69 -13.76
C ALA A 38 -8.03 -15.30 -13.09
N ALA A 39 -8.49 -14.28 -13.83
CA ALA A 39 -8.47 -12.91 -13.36
C ALA A 39 -9.65 -12.59 -12.43
N SER A 40 -9.36 -11.83 -11.38
CA SER A 40 -10.33 -10.96 -10.70
C SER A 40 -9.91 -9.51 -10.91
N ILE A 41 -10.89 -8.64 -11.15
CA ILE A 41 -10.65 -7.25 -11.57
C ILE A 41 -11.48 -6.32 -10.71
N VAL A 42 -10.88 -5.24 -10.22
CA VAL A 42 -11.54 -4.18 -9.45
C VAL A 42 -10.95 -2.83 -9.78
N ALA A 43 -11.80 -1.82 -9.88
CA ALA A 43 -11.41 -0.42 -10.08
C ALA A 43 -11.96 0.43 -8.94
N CYS A 44 -11.29 1.55 -8.68
CA CYS A 44 -11.84 2.58 -7.82
C CYS A 44 -13.03 3.27 -8.50
N PRO A 45 -14.03 3.72 -7.73
CA PRO A 45 -15.11 4.52 -8.28
C PRO A 45 -14.60 5.88 -8.80
N PRO A 46 -15.37 6.58 -9.65
CA PRO A 46 -15.01 7.92 -10.10
C PRO A 46 -14.71 8.88 -8.93
N GLY A 47 -13.69 9.72 -9.08
CA GLY A 47 -13.22 10.61 -8.01
C GLY A 47 -12.23 9.95 -7.05
N PHE A 48 -11.88 8.68 -7.28
CA PHE A 48 -10.88 7.95 -6.52
C PHE A 48 -9.86 7.30 -7.45
N VAL A 49 -8.73 6.92 -6.88
CA VAL A 49 -7.59 6.32 -7.58
C VAL A 49 -6.96 5.25 -6.70
N GLY A 50 -6.57 4.15 -7.33
CA GLY A 50 -6.00 3.00 -6.64
C GLY A 50 -4.58 3.30 -6.19
N THR A 51 -4.31 3.08 -4.91
CA THR A 51 -2.98 3.26 -4.31
C THR A 51 -2.36 1.96 -3.84
N ASP A 52 -3.15 0.90 -3.65
CA ASP A 52 -2.69 -0.45 -3.31
C ASP A 52 -3.53 -1.46 -4.09
N CYS A 53 -2.91 -2.51 -4.64
CA CYS A 53 -3.57 -3.58 -5.36
C CYS A 53 -3.01 -4.91 -4.88
N ALA A 54 -3.91 -5.78 -4.42
CA ALA A 54 -3.57 -6.99 -3.69
C ALA A 54 -4.56 -8.12 -3.99
N CYS A 55 -4.24 -9.32 -3.51
CA CYS A 55 -5.17 -10.44 -3.49
C CYS A 55 -5.99 -10.42 -2.20
N SER A 56 -7.24 -10.88 -2.25
CA SER A 56 -8.08 -10.90 -1.07
C SER A 56 -7.66 -12.01 -0.11
N ASN A 57 -7.01 -11.57 0.98
CA ASN A 57 -6.57 -12.25 2.19
C ASN A 57 -5.36 -13.19 2.11
N ASP A 58 -4.52 -13.09 3.14
CA ASP A 58 -3.16 -13.65 3.27
C ASP A 58 -3.08 -15.19 3.21
N ALA A 59 -4.22 -15.88 3.18
CA ALA A 59 -4.29 -17.34 3.12
C ALA A 59 -4.30 -17.88 1.68
N ASP A 60 -4.72 -17.07 0.71
CA ASP A 60 -4.87 -17.48 -0.68
C ASP A 60 -3.67 -16.99 -1.50
N ARG A 61 -2.66 -17.86 -1.64
CA ARG A 61 -1.58 -17.66 -2.62
C ARG A 61 -2.22 -17.41 -3.99
N CYS A 62 -1.92 -16.27 -4.57
CA CYS A 62 -2.28 -15.86 -5.92
C CYS A 62 -0.98 -15.66 -6.71
N ASP A 63 -1.04 -15.72 -8.05
CA ASP A 63 0.16 -15.48 -8.89
C ASP A 63 0.53 -13.99 -8.96
N GLY A 64 -0.32 -13.14 -8.39
CA GLY A 64 -0.03 -11.75 -8.12
C GLY A 64 -1.21 -10.81 -8.32
N ALA A 65 -1.04 -9.57 -7.88
CA ALA A 65 -1.97 -8.47 -8.08
C ALA A 65 -1.26 -7.21 -8.62
N TYR A 66 -1.88 -6.52 -9.57
CA TYR A 66 -1.31 -5.32 -10.19
C TYR A 66 -2.32 -4.35 -10.78
N PHE A 67 -1.90 -3.10 -10.91
CA PHE A 67 -2.60 -2.13 -11.75
C PHE A 67 -2.22 -2.31 -13.22
N ASN A 68 -3.21 -2.45 -14.09
CA ASN A 68 -3.00 -2.40 -15.54
C ASN A 68 -2.78 -0.94 -16.03
N SER A 69 -2.63 -0.75 -17.34
CA SER A 69 -2.42 0.59 -17.94
C SER A 69 -3.57 1.57 -17.70
N ASP A 70 -4.77 1.07 -17.39
CA ASP A 70 -5.97 1.87 -17.14
C ASP A 70 -6.16 2.15 -15.63
N GLY A 71 -5.18 1.78 -14.79
CA GLY A 71 -5.27 1.95 -13.34
C GLY A 71 -6.21 0.96 -12.65
N VAL A 72 -6.57 -0.13 -13.32
CA VAL A 72 -7.47 -1.16 -12.80
C VAL A 72 -6.66 -2.25 -12.11
N CYS A 73 -7.01 -2.56 -10.86
CA CYS A 73 -6.38 -3.62 -10.09
C CYS A 73 -6.84 -5.00 -10.59
N THR A 74 -5.87 -5.83 -10.96
CA THR A 74 -6.05 -7.18 -11.50
C THR A 74 -5.29 -8.16 -10.63
N ALA A 75 -5.98 -9.14 -10.07
CA ALA A 75 -5.38 -10.27 -9.35
C ALA A 75 -5.51 -11.56 -10.17
N ARG A 76 -4.53 -12.47 -10.05
CA ARG A 76 -4.47 -13.73 -10.79
C ARG A 76 -4.51 -14.93 -9.86
N ASN A 77 -5.48 -15.82 -10.10
CA ASN A 77 -5.60 -17.06 -9.35
C ASN A 77 -4.43 -18.00 -9.64
N THR A 78 -3.88 -18.63 -8.61
CA THR A 78 -2.82 -19.65 -8.78
C THR A 78 -3.41 -21.03 -9.06
N TYR A 79 -2.56 -21.91 -9.58
CA TYR A 79 -2.90 -23.29 -9.93
C TYR A 79 -3.60 -24.05 -8.78
N ARG A 80 -4.74 -24.68 -9.10
CA ARG A 80 -5.56 -25.52 -8.19
C ARG A 80 -6.16 -24.78 -6.98
N LYS A 81 -6.40 -23.48 -7.06
CA LYS A 81 -7.16 -22.74 -6.03
C LYS A 81 -8.62 -22.48 -6.43
N SER A 82 -9.42 -22.09 -5.44
CA SER A 82 -10.88 -21.92 -5.59
C SER A 82 -11.29 -20.62 -6.29
N GLY A 83 -10.32 -19.84 -6.80
CA GLY A 83 -10.49 -18.47 -7.26
C GLY A 83 -10.16 -17.45 -6.17
N ILE A 84 -9.72 -16.27 -6.59
CA ILE A 84 -9.33 -15.15 -5.72
C ILE A 84 -10.22 -13.94 -5.96
N ARG A 85 -10.14 -12.92 -5.11
CA ARG A 85 -10.64 -11.57 -5.45
C ARG A 85 -9.48 -10.60 -5.49
N ALA A 86 -9.54 -9.65 -6.42
CA ALA A 86 -8.69 -8.47 -6.37
C ALA A 86 -9.17 -7.55 -5.24
N ARG A 87 -8.22 -7.00 -4.48
CA ARG A 87 -8.42 -5.98 -3.45
C ARG A 87 -7.72 -4.71 -3.93
N VAL A 88 -8.43 -3.60 -3.96
CA VAL A 88 -7.82 -2.29 -4.23
C VAL A 88 -8.08 -1.37 -3.05
N THR A 89 -7.05 -0.66 -2.59
CA THR A 89 -7.24 0.49 -1.70
C THR A 89 -7.26 1.75 -2.53
N CYS A 90 -8.33 2.52 -2.39
CA CYS A 90 -8.60 3.72 -3.15
C CYS A 90 -8.48 4.96 -2.27
N GLN A 91 -7.84 6.00 -2.79
CA GLN A 91 -7.79 7.33 -2.17
C GLN A 91 -8.59 8.32 -3.01
N PRO A 92 -9.19 9.37 -2.40
CA PRO A 92 -9.82 10.45 -3.15
C PRO A 92 -8.80 11.12 -4.08
N LEU A 93 -9.23 11.47 -5.30
CA LEU A 93 -8.38 12.15 -6.28
C LEU A 93 -7.87 13.50 -5.76
N GLU A 94 -8.66 14.18 -4.93
CA GLU A 94 -8.28 15.43 -4.26
C GLU A 94 -7.09 15.22 -3.30
N SER A 95 -6.96 14.03 -2.71
CA SER A 95 -5.79 13.65 -1.91
C SER A 95 -4.56 13.34 -2.77
N LEU A 96 -4.73 13.16 -4.08
CA LEU A 96 -3.66 12.87 -5.04
C LEU A 96 -3.18 14.06 -5.87
N LEU A 97 -3.84 15.21 -5.81
CA LEU A 97 -3.42 16.40 -6.56
C LEU A 97 -1.99 16.87 -6.20
N HIS A 98 -1.43 16.36 -5.10
CA HIS A 98 -0.07 16.63 -4.65
C HIS A 98 0.80 15.37 -4.55
N MET A 99 0.37 14.25 -5.14
CA MET A 99 1.10 12.99 -5.12
C MET A 99 2.10 12.90 -6.29
N THR A 100 3.32 12.48 -5.98
CA THR A 100 4.37 12.15 -6.95
C THR A 100 4.85 10.72 -6.73
N SER A 101 5.26 10.04 -7.79
CA SER A 101 5.87 8.71 -7.72
C SER A 101 7.35 8.77 -8.06
N VAL A 102 8.20 8.22 -7.19
CA VAL A 102 9.65 8.07 -7.42
C VAL A 102 9.97 6.59 -7.60
N GLY A 103 10.39 6.20 -8.80
CA GLY A 103 10.79 4.83 -9.10
C GLY A 103 12.31 4.62 -9.06
N SER A 104 12.74 3.38 -8.84
CA SER A 104 14.14 2.99 -9.04
C SER A 104 14.53 3.17 -10.52
N PRO A 105 15.83 3.32 -10.86
CA PRO A 105 16.30 3.60 -12.24
C PRO A 105 16.08 2.46 -13.25
N GLY A 106 15.26 1.47 -12.91
CA GLY A 106 14.97 0.27 -13.67
C GLY A 106 14.79 -0.93 -12.75
N TYR A 107 14.88 -2.13 -13.34
CA TYR A 107 14.96 -3.37 -12.58
C TYR A 107 16.41 -3.59 -12.11
N VAL A 108 16.65 -3.43 -10.81
CA VAL A 108 17.97 -3.51 -10.19
C VAL A 108 17.94 -4.45 -8.98
N PRO A 109 19.10 -4.93 -8.51
CA PRO A 109 19.17 -5.68 -7.27
C PRO A 109 18.85 -4.80 -6.06
N ASN A 110 17.98 -5.28 -5.16
CA ASN A 110 17.61 -4.64 -3.88
C ASN A 110 17.48 -3.09 -3.93
N PRO A 111 16.58 -2.54 -4.78
CA PRO A 111 16.40 -1.10 -4.90
C PRO A 111 16.00 -0.45 -3.57
N VAL A 112 16.47 0.78 -3.38
CA VAL A 112 15.97 1.72 -2.36
C VAL A 112 15.54 2.99 -3.09
N VAL A 113 14.37 3.50 -2.75
CA VAL A 113 13.85 4.75 -3.32
C VAL A 113 13.40 5.67 -2.19
N SER A 114 13.62 6.98 -2.35
CA SER A 114 13.26 7.99 -1.36
C SER A 114 12.35 9.03 -1.98
N CYS A 115 11.41 9.53 -1.18
CA CYS A 115 10.60 10.69 -1.56
C CYS A 115 11.45 11.98 -1.61
N PRO A 116 11.10 12.95 -2.46
CA PRO A 116 11.80 14.23 -2.53
C PRO A 116 11.63 15.05 -1.24
N ASP A 117 12.54 16.01 -1.02
CA ASP A 117 12.41 16.95 0.09
C ASP A 117 11.10 17.72 0.04
N GLY A 118 10.56 18.04 1.22
CA GLY A 118 9.25 18.68 1.32
C GLY A 118 8.06 17.77 0.99
N SER A 119 8.25 16.45 0.94
CA SER A 119 7.15 15.47 0.82
C SER A 119 7.14 14.44 1.95
N HIS A 120 5.99 13.79 2.14
CA HIS A 120 5.76 12.63 3.01
C HIS A 120 5.63 11.36 2.16
N LEU A 121 6.21 10.25 2.63
CA LEU A 121 6.01 8.93 2.04
C LEU A 121 4.63 8.39 2.44
N LEU A 122 3.84 7.98 1.45
CA LEU A 122 2.51 7.41 1.65
C LEU A 122 2.51 5.90 1.48
N HIS A 123 3.15 5.39 0.43
CA HIS A 123 3.10 3.97 0.08
C HIS A 123 4.33 3.54 -0.73
N CYS A 124 4.62 2.24 -0.70
CA CYS A 124 5.70 1.60 -1.41
C CYS A 124 5.16 0.47 -2.29
N GLY A 125 5.42 0.53 -3.59
CA GLY A 125 5.03 -0.53 -4.53
C GLY A 125 6.26 -1.27 -5.06
N LEU A 126 6.19 -2.60 -5.15
CA LEU A 126 7.23 -3.44 -5.74
C LEU A 126 6.74 -4.05 -7.05
N SER A 127 7.64 -4.09 -8.03
CA SER A 127 7.50 -4.87 -9.26
C SER A 127 8.75 -5.71 -9.45
N HIS A 128 8.59 -6.99 -9.73
CA HIS A 128 9.71 -7.80 -10.20
C HIS A 128 9.20 -8.78 -11.26
N PRO A 129 10.07 -9.35 -12.10
CA PRO A 129 9.65 -10.35 -13.07
C PRO A 129 8.93 -11.48 -12.34
N TRP A 130 7.75 -11.84 -12.84
CA TRP A 130 6.98 -13.00 -12.38
C TRP A 130 6.27 -12.88 -11.02
N MET A 131 6.21 -11.70 -10.39
CA MET A 131 5.10 -11.38 -9.49
C MET A 131 4.70 -9.92 -9.61
N GLN A 132 3.44 -9.68 -9.32
CA GLN A 132 2.95 -8.38 -8.91
C GLN A 132 2.31 -8.60 -7.53
N ASP A 133 2.59 -7.74 -6.56
CA ASP A 133 2.88 -8.06 -5.15
C ASP A 133 1.84 -8.84 -4.29
N GLU A 134 2.35 -9.30 -3.13
CA GLU A 134 1.75 -9.85 -1.88
C GLU A 134 1.86 -11.36 -1.54
N SER A 135 2.12 -12.31 -2.46
CA SER A 135 2.03 -13.75 -2.08
C SER A 135 3.35 -14.50 -1.83
N ASP A 136 4.51 -13.89 -2.08
CA ASP A 136 5.79 -14.52 -1.74
C ASP A 136 6.42 -13.88 -0.50
N PRO A 137 6.47 -14.58 0.65
CA PRO A 137 7.10 -14.08 1.89
C PRO A 137 8.62 -13.84 1.76
N GLN A 138 9.20 -13.96 0.56
CA GLN A 138 10.62 -13.75 0.30
C GLN A 138 11.04 -12.28 0.31
N PHE A 139 10.18 -11.33 -0.10
CA PHE A 139 10.52 -9.91 -0.15
C PHE A 139 9.56 -9.10 0.71
N ASN A 140 10.08 -8.50 1.78
CA ASN A 140 9.31 -7.60 2.63
C ASN A 140 9.56 -6.16 2.18
N VAL A 141 8.55 -5.49 1.63
CA VAL A 141 8.64 -4.07 1.28
C VAL A 141 8.51 -3.25 2.57
N VAL A 142 9.62 -2.66 3.00
CA VAL A 142 9.67 -1.85 4.21
C VAL A 142 9.46 -0.38 3.85
N THR A 143 8.40 0.17 4.45
CA THR A 143 8.05 1.60 4.41
C THR A 143 8.69 2.28 5.62
N ASP A 144 9.82 2.96 5.42
CA ASP A 144 10.50 3.75 6.45
C ASP A 144 9.99 5.19 6.35
N VAL A 145 8.93 5.50 7.11
CA VAL A 145 8.26 6.81 7.07
C VAL A 145 9.19 7.92 7.58
N GLU A 146 10.05 7.64 8.55
CA GLU A 146 11.02 8.60 9.09
C GLU A 146 12.08 8.97 8.04
N LYS A 147 12.62 7.97 7.35
CA LYS A 147 13.58 8.19 6.25
C LYS A 147 12.92 8.52 4.92
N LYS A 148 11.58 8.48 4.86
CA LYS A 148 10.77 8.66 3.64
C LYS A 148 11.21 7.72 2.53
N GLN A 149 11.56 6.49 2.90
CA GLN A 149 12.20 5.50 2.04
C GLN A 149 11.37 4.22 1.91
N CYS A 150 11.36 3.67 0.71
CA CYS A 150 11.00 2.29 0.46
C CYS A 150 12.26 1.48 0.26
N ARG A 151 12.36 0.33 0.95
CA ARG A 151 13.43 -0.65 0.75
C ARG A 151 12.89 -2.07 0.79
N LEU A 152 13.68 -3.02 0.31
CA LEU A 152 13.39 -4.45 0.47
C LEU A 152 14.18 -5.01 1.66
N GLU A 153 13.50 -5.80 2.49
CA GLU A 153 14.10 -6.65 3.51
C GLU A 153 13.76 -8.12 3.23
N GLY A 154 14.54 -9.04 3.82
CA GLY A 154 14.41 -10.48 3.57
C GLY A 154 15.39 -10.98 2.51
N LYS A 155 14.89 -11.74 1.52
CA LYS A 155 15.72 -12.36 0.49
C LYS A 155 16.28 -11.30 -0.46
N GLN A 156 17.46 -11.55 -1.01
CA GLN A 156 18.02 -10.68 -2.04
C GLN A 156 17.20 -10.77 -3.33
N CYS A 157 16.66 -9.64 -3.77
CA CYS A 157 16.06 -9.54 -5.08
C CYS A 157 17.12 -9.21 -6.13
N VAL A 158 17.15 -9.98 -7.21
CA VAL A 158 18.12 -9.81 -8.31
C VAL A 158 17.61 -8.83 -9.38
N LYS A 159 16.29 -8.75 -9.57
CA LYS A 159 15.67 -7.94 -10.63
C LYS A 159 14.37 -7.33 -10.11
N CYS A 160 14.46 -6.30 -9.26
CA CYS A 160 13.30 -5.62 -8.69
C CYS A 160 13.25 -4.16 -9.11
N ARG A 161 12.04 -3.62 -9.14
CA ARG A 161 11.74 -2.22 -9.36
C ARG A 161 10.83 -1.75 -8.24
N LEU A 162 11.27 -0.73 -7.51
CA LEU A 162 10.56 -0.23 -6.34
C LEU A 162 10.07 1.20 -6.62
N TYR A 163 8.90 1.53 -6.10
CA TYR A 163 8.25 2.82 -6.27
C TYR A 163 7.89 3.37 -4.90
N ALA A 164 8.22 4.64 -4.66
CA ALA A 164 7.73 5.42 -3.52
C ALA A 164 6.64 6.37 -4.02
N TYR A 165 5.48 6.35 -3.37
CA TYR A 165 4.40 7.29 -3.60
C TYR A 165 4.44 8.34 -2.49
N CYS A 166 4.57 9.60 -2.87
CA CYS A 166 4.92 10.70 -1.97
C CYS A 166 3.93 11.85 -2.13
N ILE A 167 3.61 12.58 -1.06
CA ILE A 167 2.75 13.76 -1.11
C ILE A 167 3.48 15.02 -0.63
N ALA A 168 3.38 16.13 -1.37
CA ALA A 168 4.00 17.39 -0.95
C ALA A 168 3.37 17.94 0.35
N VAL A 169 4.18 18.51 1.23
CA VAL A 169 3.76 19.14 2.49
C VAL A 169 3.47 20.61 2.23
N GLY A 170 2.25 21.06 2.52
CA GLY A 170 1.86 22.49 2.46
C GLY A 170 1.11 22.92 1.20
N ALA A 171 0.34 22.02 0.61
CA ALA A 171 -0.58 22.33 -0.47
C ALA A 171 -2.01 22.59 0.02
#